data_AF-A0A2M6UM08-F1
#
_entry.id   AF-A0A2M6UM08-F1
#
_cell.length_a   1.000
_cell.length_b   1.000
_cell.length_c   1.000
_cell.angle_alpha   90.00
_cell.angle_beta   90.00
_cell.angle_gamma   90.00
#
_symmetry.space_group_name_H-M   'P 1'
#
loop_
_entity.id
_entity.type
_entity.pdbx_description
1 polymer ?
#
loop_
_entity_poly.entity_id
_entity_poly.type
_entity_poly.pdbx_seq_one_letter_code
_entity_poly.pdbx_strand_id
1 'polypeptide(L)'
;MPESAATAPTPEPFRASIMQIEPQWIDYNGHLNMAYYNVMFDRAIDQLWSELGIGPTYMKERGGSTFTAECHVRYLREIHLGDPVQILVWLLEADDKRLHTFEEMRHAEEGWLSATSENMSLHMDMKARRVAPFPPDIRERIAAVTKAHSAVARPEGIGRNVAMPSKR
;
A
#
# COMPACT_ATOMS: atom_id res chain seq x y z
N MET A 1 3.33 -24.15 -7.61
CA MET A 1 4.22 -23.03 -7.97
C MET A 1 5.34 -23.04 -6.96
N PRO A 2 6.62 -22.95 -7.35
CA PRO A 2 7.69 -22.92 -6.36
C PRO A 2 7.55 -21.63 -5.55
N GLU A 3 7.66 -21.76 -4.24
CA GLU A 3 7.80 -20.65 -3.30
C GLU A 3 8.98 -19.80 -3.80
N SER A 4 8.71 -18.59 -4.28
CA SER A 4 9.79 -17.66 -4.61
C SER A 4 10.56 -17.42 -3.32
N ALA A 5 11.86 -17.75 -3.31
CA ALA A 5 12.72 -17.43 -2.19
C ALA A 5 12.56 -15.93 -1.90
N ALA A 6 12.19 -15.59 -0.66
CA ALA A 6 12.01 -14.22 -0.26
C ALA A 6 13.35 -13.48 -0.44
N THR A 7 13.40 -12.60 -1.43
CA THR A 7 14.54 -11.70 -1.64
C THR A 7 14.74 -10.90 -0.36
N ALA A 8 15.98 -10.76 0.09
CA ALA A 8 16.26 -9.94 1.27
C ALA A 8 15.76 -8.50 1.03
N PRO A 9 15.08 -7.88 2.00
CA PRO A 9 14.52 -6.54 1.81
C PRO A 9 15.63 -5.50 1.59
N THR A 10 15.46 -4.68 0.56
CA THR A 10 16.38 -3.61 0.18
C THR A 10 16.02 -2.29 0.87
N PRO A 11 16.99 -1.38 1.11
CA PRO A 11 16.74 -0.07 1.71
C PRO A 11 16.18 0.91 0.66
N GLU A 12 15.04 0.57 0.09
CA GLU A 12 14.25 1.38 -0.85
C GLU A 12 12.77 1.04 -0.63
N PRO A 13 11.81 1.90 -1.01
CA PRO A 13 10.40 1.53 -0.93
C PRO A 13 10.10 0.35 -1.85
N PHE A 14 9.17 -0.50 -1.42
CA PHE A 14 8.65 -1.54 -2.28
C PHE A 14 8.04 -0.93 -3.55
N ARG A 15 8.40 -1.48 -4.70
CA ARG A 15 7.94 -1.03 -6.02
C ARG A 15 7.01 -2.08 -6.60
N ALA A 16 5.72 -1.76 -6.66
CA ALA A 16 4.73 -2.63 -7.28
C ALA A 16 5.00 -2.79 -8.79
N SER A 17 4.31 -3.71 -9.47
CA SER A 17 4.30 -3.72 -10.93
C SER A 17 3.71 -2.42 -11.50
N ILE A 18 4.17 -2.03 -12.70
CA ILE A 18 3.52 -0.95 -13.46
C ILE A 18 2.13 -1.43 -13.87
N MET A 19 1.11 -0.60 -13.61
CA MET A 19 -0.28 -0.88 -13.91
C MET A 19 -0.84 0.12 -14.93
N GLN A 20 -1.83 -0.33 -15.70
CA GLN A 20 -2.57 0.47 -16.66
C GLN A 20 -3.95 0.80 -16.11
N ILE A 21 -4.49 1.95 -16.53
CA ILE A 21 -5.82 2.38 -16.14
C ILE A 21 -6.89 1.65 -16.96
N GLU A 22 -7.88 1.09 -16.27
CA GLU A 22 -9.00 0.43 -16.92
C GLU A 22 -9.96 1.48 -17.52
N PRO A 23 -10.43 1.33 -18.77
CA PRO A 23 -11.28 2.34 -19.42
C PRO A 23 -12.53 2.73 -18.63
N GLN A 24 -13.16 1.79 -17.93
CA GLN A 24 -14.36 2.02 -17.13
C GLN A 24 -14.10 2.75 -15.80
N TRP A 25 -12.84 3.08 -15.48
CA TRP A 25 -12.47 3.84 -14.30
C TRP A 25 -12.39 5.35 -14.54
N ILE A 26 -12.43 5.76 -15.81
CA ILE A 26 -12.48 7.17 -16.19
C ILE A 26 -13.88 7.69 -15.95
N ASP A 27 -14.00 8.79 -15.22
CA ASP A 27 -15.28 9.43 -14.98
C ASP A 27 -15.63 10.45 -16.08
N TYR A 28 -16.78 11.11 -15.93
CA TYR A 28 -17.28 12.07 -16.91
C TYR A 28 -16.42 13.34 -17.03
N ASN A 29 -15.47 13.57 -16.10
CA ASN A 29 -14.49 14.66 -16.21
C ASN A 29 -13.29 14.29 -17.08
N GLY A 30 -13.17 13.02 -17.50
CA GLY A 30 -12.12 12.57 -18.43
C GLY A 30 -10.83 12.08 -17.76
N HIS A 31 -10.80 11.99 -16.44
CA HIS A 31 -9.67 11.46 -15.67
C HIS A 31 -10.10 10.28 -14.79
N LEU A 32 -9.12 9.61 -14.20
CA LEU A 32 -9.33 8.52 -13.24
C LEU A 32 -10.28 8.98 -12.12
N ASN A 33 -11.36 8.25 -11.88
CA ASN A 33 -12.26 8.55 -10.78
C ASN A 33 -11.53 8.36 -9.45
N MET A 34 -11.79 9.28 -8.51
CA MET A 34 -11.14 9.30 -7.20
C MET A 34 -11.20 7.96 -6.42
N ALA A 35 -12.26 7.16 -6.60
CA ALA A 35 -12.40 5.87 -5.94
C ALA A 35 -11.41 4.82 -6.46
N TYR A 36 -11.10 4.85 -7.77
CA TYR A 36 -10.21 3.87 -8.38
C TYR A 36 -8.73 4.11 -8.09
N TYR A 37 -8.36 5.29 -7.57
CA TYR A 37 -7.04 5.45 -6.95
C TYR A 37 -6.86 4.48 -5.78
N ASN A 38 -7.88 4.29 -4.93
CA ASN A 38 -7.82 3.34 -3.83
C ASN A 38 -7.72 1.90 -4.33
N VAL A 39 -8.39 1.55 -5.43
CA VAL A 39 -8.25 0.21 -6.04
C VAL A 39 -6.81 -0.02 -6.53
N MET A 40 -6.17 1.01 -7.08
CA MET A 40 -4.78 0.93 -7.51
C MET A 40 -3.81 0.78 -6.32
N PHE A 41 -4.01 1.54 -5.24
CA PHE A 41 -3.26 1.37 -4.00
C PHE A 41 -3.46 -0.03 -3.40
N ASP A 42 -4.70 -0.51 -3.31
CA ASP A 42 -5.04 -1.85 -2.82
C ASP A 42 -4.35 -2.97 -3.62
N ARG A 43 -4.35 -2.86 -4.96
CA ARG A 43 -3.61 -3.79 -5.84
C ARG A 43 -2.09 -3.74 -5.65
N ALA A 44 -1.54 -2.57 -5.32
CA ALA A 44 -0.11 -2.41 -5.10
C ALA A 44 0.32 -2.98 -3.74
N ILE A 45 -0.42 -2.67 -2.68
CA ILE A 45 -0.11 -3.17 -1.33
C ILE A 45 -0.27 -4.70 -1.24
N ASP A 46 -1.20 -5.30 -2.00
CA ASP A 46 -1.35 -6.76 -2.08
C ASP A 46 -0.08 -7.48 -2.59
N GLN A 47 0.72 -6.80 -3.42
CA GLN A 47 2.00 -7.34 -3.88
C GLN A 47 3.02 -7.37 -2.72
N LEU A 48 3.09 -6.31 -1.91
CA LEU A 48 3.92 -6.29 -0.70
C LEU A 48 3.42 -7.32 0.33
N TRP A 49 2.11 -7.44 0.53
CA TRP A 49 1.52 -8.46 1.38
C TRP A 49 1.95 -9.86 0.96
N SER A 50 1.93 -10.14 -0.33
CA SER A 50 2.37 -11.44 -0.86
C SER A 50 3.84 -11.73 -0.50
N GLU A 51 4.73 -10.74 -0.54
CA GLU A 51 6.14 -10.90 -0.11
C GLU A 51 6.29 -11.14 1.39
N LEU A 52 5.42 -10.53 2.21
CA LEU A 52 5.37 -10.78 3.65
C LEU A 52 4.76 -12.15 4.00
N GLY A 53 4.23 -12.88 3.01
CA GLY A 53 3.50 -14.13 3.22
C GLY A 53 2.05 -13.94 3.65
N ILE A 54 1.48 -12.75 3.43
CA ILE A 54 0.08 -12.44 3.63
C ILE A 54 -0.59 -12.44 2.26
N GLY A 55 -1.50 -13.37 2.01
CA GLY A 55 -2.17 -13.48 0.72
C GLY A 55 -3.19 -14.61 0.66
N PRO A 56 -3.69 -14.97 -0.53
CA PRO A 56 -4.75 -15.96 -0.68
C PRO A 56 -4.42 -17.32 -0.04
N THR A 57 -3.17 -17.79 -0.14
CA THR A 57 -2.72 -19.03 0.50
C THR A 57 -2.75 -18.91 2.03
N TYR A 58 -2.25 -17.79 2.58
CA TYR A 58 -2.26 -17.53 4.02
C TYR A 58 -3.69 -17.51 4.58
N MET A 59 -4.60 -16.82 3.89
CA MET A 59 -6.01 -16.78 4.25
C MET A 59 -6.64 -18.18 4.22
N LYS A 60 -6.41 -18.95 3.16
CA LYS A 60 -6.96 -20.30 2.99
C LYS A 60 -6.44 -21.29 4.03
N GLU A 61 -5.15 -21.28 4.31
CA GLU A 61 -4.48 -22.32 5.11
C GLU A 61 -4.39 -21.97 6.59
N ARG A 62 -4.21 -20.68 6.91
CA ARG A 62 -3.96 -20.21 8.28
C ARG A 62 -5.05 -19.28 8.80
N GLY A 63 -6.03 -18.93 7.97
CA GLY A 63 -7.19 -18.13 8.39
C GLY A 63 -6.85 -16.70 8.79
N GLY A 64 -5.72 -16.16 8.33
CA GLY A 64 -5.32 -14.78 8.59
C GLY A 64 -5.50 -13.87 7.37
N SER A 65 -5.80 -12.61 7.62
CA SER A 65 -5.92 -11.56 6.59
C SER A 65 -5.52 -10.21 7.17
N THR A 66 -5.49 -9.16 6.37
CA THR A 66 -5.43 -7.77 6.82
C THR A 66 -6.70 -7.03 6.41
N PHE A 67 -7.18 -6.08 7.23
CA PHE A 67 -8.22 -5.10 6.87
C PHE A 67 -7.69 -3.68 7.11
N THR A 68 -7.95 -2.77 6.17
CA THR A 68 -7.69 -1.34 6.36
C THR A 68 -8.68 -0.76 7.36
N ALA A 69 -8.18 -0.17 8.45
CA ALA A 69 -8.98 0.52 9.46
C ALA A 69 -9.16 2.00 9.14
N GLU A 70 -8.14 2.64 8.57
CA GLU A 70 -8.14 4.05 8.21
C GLU A 70 -7.26 4.26 6.97
N CYS A 71 -7.68 5.18 6.11
CA CYS A 71 -6.88 5.68 5.01
C CYS A 71 -7.02 7.21 4.87
N HIS A 72 -5.95 7.86 4.43
CA HIS A 72 -5.93 9.27 4.05
C HIS A 72 -5.32 9.42 2.66
N VAL A 73 -6.13 9.86 1.69
CA VAL A 73 -5.71 10.01 0.30
C VAL A 73 -5.60 11.49 -0.08
N ARG A 74 -4.49 11.86 -0.72
CA ARG A 74 -4.29 13.19 -1.33
C ARG A 74 -4.21 13.03 -2.83
N TYR A 75 -4.99 13.82 -3.57
CA TYR A 75 -4.96 13.88 -5.03
C TYR A 75 -4.22 15.15 -5.46
N LEU A 76 -3.12 14.99 -6.19
CA LEU A 76 -2.17 16.08 -6.50
C LEU A 76 -2.08 16.38 -7.99
N ARG A 77 -2.17 15.35 -8.84
CA ARG A 77 -2.17 15.48 -10.31
C ARG A 77 -2.99 14.38 -10.95
N GLU A 78 -3.83 14.75 -11.90
CA GLU A 78 -4.74 13.86 -12.61
C GLU A 78 -4.00 12.79 -13.43
N ILE A 79 -4.60 11.61 -13.47
CA ILE A 79 -4.20 10.46 -14.29
C ILE A 79 -5.28 10.23 -15.34
N HIS A 80 -4.86 9.98 -16.57
CA HIS A 80 -5.74 9.78 -17.72
C HIS A 80 -5.66 8.33 -18.23
N LEU A 81 -6.59 7.99 -19.13
CA LEU A 81 -6.54 6.72 -19.83
C LEU A 81 -5.25 6.61 -20.65
N GLY A 82 -4.52 5.52 -20.46
CA GLY A 82 -3.25 5.24 -21.14
C GLY A 82 -2.01 5.66 -20.35
N ASP A 83 -2.16 6.44 -19.26
CA ASP A 83 -1.03 6.77 -18.39
C ASP A 83 -0.57 5.51 -17.63
N PRO A 84 0.71 5.09 -17.75
CA PRO A 84 1.24 4.02 -16.94
C PRO A 84 1.48 4.51 -15.51
N VAL A 85 1.08 3.71 -14.53
CA VAL A 85 1.20 4.06 -13.11
C VAL A 85 2.13 3.12 -12.39
N GLN A 86 3.07 3.69 -11.62
CA GLN A 86 3.95 3.00 -10.70
C GLN A 86 3.61 3.42 -9.28
N ILE A 87 3.29 2.45 -8.41
CA ILE A 87 3.09 2.70 -6.98
C ILE A 87 4.33 2.29 -6.20
N LEU A 88 4.75 3.16 -5.29
CA LEU A 88 5.79 2.91 -4.30
C LEU A 88 5.16 2.80 -2.92
N VAL A 89 5.59 1.82 -2.14
CA VAL A 89 5.01 1.51 -0.83
C VAL A 89 6.08 1.52 0.25
N TRP A 90 5.86 2.32 1.28
CA TRP A 90 6.62 2.32 2.51
C TRP A 90 5.79 1.67 3.61
N LEU A 91 6.26 0.54 4.13
CA LEU A 91 5.92 0.09 5.47
C LEU A 91 6.68 0.94 6.51
N LEU A 92 6.00 1.93 7.08
CA LEU A 92 6.59 2.94 7.97
C LEU A 92 6.84 2.36 9.37
N GLU A 93 5.80 1.75 9.94
CA GLU A 93 5.80 1.21 11.30
C GLU A 93 4.93 -0.05 11.35
N ALA A 94 5.22 -0.91 12.32
CA ALA A 94 4.43 -2.10 12.58
C ALA A 94 4.51 -2.47 14.06
N ASP A 95 3.45 -3.07 14.57
CA ASP A 95 3.47 -3.71 15.88
C ASP A 95 3.02 -5.18 15.78
N ASP A 96 2.53 -5.76 16.88
CA ASP A 96 2.12 -7.15 16.90
C ASP A 96 0.94 -7.46 15.98
N LYS A 97 0.13 -6.47 15.59
CA LYS A 97 -1.13 -6.68 14.84
C LYS A 97 -1.52 -5.54 13.88
N ARG A 98 -0.71 -4.49 13.77
CA ARG A 98 -0.96 -3.30 12.95
C ARG A 98 0.20 -3.02 12.02
N LEU A 99 -0.12 -2.46 10.86
CA LEU A 99 0.81 -2.03 9.83
C LEU A 99 0.45 -0.59 9.43
N HIS A 100 1.40 0.32 9.55
CA HIS A 100 1.27 1.70 9.08
C HIS A 100 2.02 1.83 7.76
N THR A 101 1.29 2.08 6.68
CA THR A 101 1.87 2.19 5.34
C THR A 101 1.64 3.57 4.73
N PHE A 102 2.53 3.94 3.82
CA PHE A 102 2.39 5.11 2.99
C PHE A 102 2.68 4.72 1.54
N GLU A 103 1.87 5.21 0.63
CA GLU A 103 1.94 4.88 -0.79
C GLU A 103 2.02 6.15 -1.62
N GLU A 104 2.87 6.13 -2.64
CA GLU A 104 2.93 7.16 -3.67
C GLU A 104 2.53 6.56 -5.01
N MET A 105 1.52 7.14 -5.64
CA MET A 105 1.17 6.87 -7.03
C MET A 105 1.91 7.84 -7.93
N ARG A 106 2.76 7.32 -8.82
CA ARG A 106 3.56 8.12 -9.76
C ARG A 106 3.28 7.70 -11.19
N HIS A 107 3.36 8.65 -12.12
CA HIS A 107 3.43 8.30 -13.53
C HIS A 107 4.72 7.51 -13.78
N ALA A 108 4.61 6.32 -14.37
CA ALA A 108 5.72 5.36 -14.41
C ALA A 108 6.88 5.82 -15.29
N GLU A 109 6.59 6.57 -16.36
CA GLU A 109 7.60 7.06 -17.30
C GLU A 109 8.15 8.44 -16.91
N GLU A 110 7.27 9.44 -16.75
CA GLU A 110 7.67 10.80 -16.37
C GLU A 110 8.01 11.00 -14.88
N GLY A 111 7.63 10.08 -13.99
CA GLY A 111 8.02 10.07 -12.57
C GLY A 111 7.30 11.06 -11.63
N TRP A 112 6.42 11.92 -12.16
CA TRP A 112 5.68 12.89 -11.33
C TRP A 112 4.68 12.22 -10.39
N LEU A 113 4.46 12.84 -9.23
CA LEU A 113 3.56 12.35 -8.19
C LEU A 113 2.10 12.73 -8.51
N SER A 114 1.24 11.72 -8.57
CA SER A 114 -0.20 11.86 -8.83
C SER A 114 -1.01 11.92 -7.54
N ALA A 115 -0.78 10.97 -6.64
CA ALA A 115 -1.54 10.83 -5.41
C ALA A 115 -0.71 10.16 -4.32
N THR A 116 -1.12 10.35 -3.07
CA THR A 116 -0.56 9.62 -1.92
C THR A 116 -1.67 8.96 -1.12
N SER A 117 -1.38 7.81 -0.48
CA SER A 117 -2.29 7.13 0.44
C SER A 117 -1.56 6.71 1.70
N GLU A 118 -1.98 7.23 2.85
CA GLU A 118 -1.50 6.79 4.17
C GLU A 118 -2.52 5.88 4.81
N ASN A 119 -2.12 4.69 5.27
CA ASN A 119 -3.06 3.66 5.73
C ASN A 119 -2.65 3.06 7.08
N MET A 120 -3.66 2.72 7.87
CA MET A 120 -3.53 1.85 9.04
C MET A 120 -4.25 0.54 8.75
N SER A 121 -3.52 -0.56 8.69
CA SER A 121 -4.04 -1.91 8.43
C SER A 121 -3.92 -2.79 9.66
N LEU A 122 -4.94 -3.61 9.91
CA LEU A 122 -5.06 -4.50 11.06
C LEU A 122 -4.97 -5.95 10.61
N HIS A 123 -4.20 -6.77 11.31
CA HIS A 123 -4.23 -8.22 11.14
C HIS A 123 -5.47 -8.83 11.75
N MET A 124 -6.13 -9.70 10.99
CA MET A 124 -7.42 -10.30 11.31
C MET A 124 -7.29 -11.81 11.40
N ASP A 125 -7.76 -12.38 12.52
CA ASP A 125 -8.16 -13.78 12.58
C ASP A 125 -9.54 -13.89 11.92
N MET A 126 -9.61 -14.53 10.75
CA MET A 126 -10.83 -14.65 9.95
C MET A 126 -11.82 -15.67 10.52
N LYS A 127 -11.34 -16.62 11.34
CA LYS A 127 -12.20 -17.58 12.03
C LYS A 127 -12.91 -16.91 13.21
N ALA A 128 -12.16 -16.16 14.01
CA ALA A 128 -12.71 -15.42 15.15
C ALA A 128 -13.32 -14.05 14.75
N ARG A 129 -13.08 -13.60 13.52
CA ARG A 129 -13.46 -12.30 12.95
C ARG A 129 -13.06 -11.11 13.84
N ARG A 130 -11.82 -11.11 14.33
CA ARG A 130 -11.30 -10.04 15.19
C ARG A 130 -9.82 -9.80 14.94
N VAL A 131 -9.35 -8.64 15.39
CA VAL A 131 -7.91 -8.30 15.35
C VAL A 131 -7.14 -9.33 16.19
N ALA A 132 -6.03 -9.84 15.64
CA ALA A 132 -5.16 -10.80 16.31
C ALA A 132 -3.70 -10.52 15.97
N PRO A 133 -2.74 -10.93 16.81
CA PRO A 133 -1.32 -10.79 16.47
C PRO A 133 -0.94 -11.54 15.19
N PHE A 134 0.02 -11.01 14.43
CA PHE A 134 0.67 -11.73 13.35
C PHE A 134 1.35 -13.00 13.90
N PRO A 135 1.39 -14.09 13.12
CA PRO A 135 2.24 -15.22 13.44
C PRO A 135 3.74 -14.85 13.46
N PRO A 136 4.58 -15.55 14.25
CA PRO A 136 6.00 -15.21 14.39
C PRO A 136 6.75 -15.09 13.05
N ASP A 137 6.53 -16.00 12.12
CA ASP A 137 7.20 -16.04 10.81
C ASP A 137 6.86 -14.81 9.94
N ILE A 138 5.61 -14.36 9.96
CA ILE A 138 5.18 -13.14 9.26
C ILE A 138 5.68 -11.90 9.98
N ARG A 139 5.67 -11.90 11.32
CA ARG A 139 6.19 -10.79 12.15
C ARG A 139 7.67 -10.53 11.88
N GLU A 140 8.47 -11.59 11.71
CA GLU A 140 9.89 -11.49 11.38
C GLU A 140 10.12 -10.83 10.01
N ARG A 141 9.31 -11.19 8.99
CA ARG A 141 9.36 -10.56 7.66
C ARG A 141 8.94 -9.09 7.71
N ILE A 142 7.85 -8.79 8.42
CA ILE A 142 7.39 -7.41 8.68
C ILE A 142 8.54 -6.60 9.29
N ALA A 143 9.15 -7.09 10.37
CA ALA A 143 10.22 -6.39 11.06
C ALA A 143 11.44 -6.14 10.16
N ALA A 144 11.78 -7.09 9.29
CA ALA A 144 12.87 -6.94 8.33
C ALA A 144 12.57 -5.84 7.29
N VAL A 145 11.36 -5.80 6.73
CA VAL A 145 10.94 -4.77 5.77
C VAL A 145 10.83 -3.40 6.45
N THR A 146 10.19 -3.30 7.61
CA THR A 146 10.11 -2.03 8.37
C THR A 146 11.51 -1.48 8.67
N LYS A 147 12.45 -2.33 9.07
CA LYS A 147 13.85 -1.92 9.29
C LYS A 147 14.50 -1.41 8.02
N ALA A 148 14.34 -2.12 6.89
CA ALA A 148 14.92 -1.71 5.62
C ALA A 148 14.36 -0.34 5.17
N HIS A 149 13.04 -0.16 5.23
CA HIS A 149 12.38 1.10 4.88
C HIS A 149 12.72 2.26 5.83
N SER A 150 13.05 1.98 7.09
CA SER A 150 13.48 3.02 8.04
C SER A 150 14.80 3.71 7.65
N ALA A 151 15.60 3.07 6.78
CA ALA A 151 16.84 3.65 6.25
C ALA A 151 16.61 4.58 5.04
N VAL A 152 15.37 4.70 4.56
CA VAL A 152 14.99 5.52 3.41
C VAL A 152 14.42 6.85 3.89
N ALA A 153 14.60 7.92 3.09
CA ALA A 153 13.93 9.18 3.35
C ALA A 153 12.40 8.98 3.42
N ARG A 154 11.78 9.52 4.49
CA ARG A 154 10.32 9.48 4.64
C ARG A 154 9.67 10.36 3.57
N PRO A 155 8.61 9.88 2.89
CA PRO A 155 7.90 10.67 1.88
C PRO A 155 7.15 11.87 2.47
N GLU A 156 6.88 12.88 1.65
CA GLU A 156 6.05 14.03 2.03
C GLU A 156 4.58 13.61 2.13
N GLY A 157 3.87 14.12 3.14
CA GLY A 157 2.42 13.92 3.27
C GLY A 157 1.98 13.01 4.42
N ILE A 158 2.91 12.32 5.08
CA ILE A 158 2.63 11.55 6.30
C ILE A 158 2.02 12.46 7.37
N GLY A 159 0.93 12.02 7.99
CA GLY A 159 0.23 12.72 9.07
C GLY A 159 -0.55 13.96 8.62
N ARG A 160 -0.80 14.13 7.32
CA ARG A 160 -1.66 15.22 6.82
C ARG A 160 -3.10 15.00 7.25
N ASN A 161 -3.79 16.10 7.49
CA ASN A 161 -5.21 16.11 7.84
C ASN A 161 -5.99 17.06 6.92
N VAL A 162 -7.27 16.75 6.71
CA VAL A 162 -8.16 17.62 5.94
C VAL A 162 -8.53 18.83 6.81
N ALA A 163 -8.21 20.02 6.33
CA ALA A 163 -8.61 21.28 6.94
C ALA A 163 -8.65 22.38 5.87
N MET A 164 -9.47 23.42 6.10
CA MET A 164 -9.44 24.61 5.26
C MET A 164 -8.08 25.32 5.43
N PRO A 165 -7.50 25.90 4.36
CA PRO A 165 -6.32 26.74 4.49
C PRO A 165 -6.59 27.89 5.47
N SER A 166 -5.75 28.02 6.50
CA SER A 166 -5.78 29.19 7.37
C SER A 166 -5.20 30.37 6.61
N LYS A 167 -5.89 31.52 6.64
CA LYS A 167 -5.28 32.79 6.21
C LYS A 167 -4.15 33.10 7.20
N ARG A 168 -2.91 32.97 6.75
CA ARG A 168 -1.76 33.54 7.46
C ARG A 168 -1.74 35.05 7.27
#